data_AF-A0A1C5ZZ01-F1
#
_entry.id   AF-A0A1C5ZZ01-F1
#
_cell.length_a   1.000
_cell.length_b   1.000
_cell.length_c   1.000
_cell.angle_alpha   90.00
_cell.angle_beta   90.00
_cell.angle_gamma   90.00
#
_symmetry.space_group_name_H-M   'P 1'
#
loop_
_entity.id
_entity.type
_entity.pdbx_description
1 polymer ?
#
loop_
_entity_poly.entity_id
_entity_poly.type
_entity_poly.pdbx_seq_one_letter_code
_entity_poly.pdbx_strand_id
1 'polypeptide(L)'
;MVSVLTSSCQKEDSLNNNQIYEDVLVINDLEKDYPELLDFLDKKQSRAAHPKDSNYIDNGYYSFSYNNKKYECNYYILKDSTVFFYNTDVKNLFDKLKSNPNLSIFIDNENLIFYDSQEDFTKEIKKSQRIQSTYGIWDDQVDILKDAKISIYRHKNFRGRNNTYSISENTTDVTDNDLNSSGLDKRVSSLKFSSTYVKGTLTPRYRKGCHVTLYSEKNCKGFNHIIKIDSKKPNGQIKNLKDVMPFGPYLNQNWNDRVRSLSIKVDY
;
A
#
# COMPACT_ATOMS: atom_id res chain seq x y z
N MET A 1 30.21 -26.67 -41.79
CA MET A 1 31.25 -25.68 -42.17
C MET A 1 30.55 -24.34 -42.29
N VAL A 2 30.72 -23.47 -41.31
CA VAL A 2 31.79 -22.45 -41.22
C VAL A 2 31.58 -21.34 -42.24
N SER A 3 31.34 -20.17 -41.64
CA SER A 3 31.28 -18.80 -42.13
C SER A 3 32.44 -18.35 -43.02
N VAL A 4 32.27 -17.19 -43.68
CA VAL A 4 33.05 -15.93 -43.53
C VAL A 4 32.64 -15.02 -44.71
N LEU A 5 31.91 -13.91 -44.49
CA LEU A 5 32.33 -12.58 -43.99
C LEU A 5 33.24 -11.85 -45.01
N THR A 6 32.76 -10.78 -45.67
CA THR A 6 33.02 -9.33 -45.42
C THR A 6 33.46 -8.70 -46.75
N SER A 7 33.34 -7.41 -47.09
CA SER A 7 33.49 -6.12 -46.40
C SER A 7 33.03 -5.06 -47.42
N SER A 8 32.13 -4.12 -47.14
CA SER A 8 32.23 -2.88 -46.33
C SER A 8 32.77 -1.64 -47.08
N CYS A 9 32.01 -0.54 -47.00
CA CYS A 9 32.42 0.86 -46.71
C CYS A 9 31.20 1.77 -47.01
N GLN A 10 30.44 2.21 -46.01
CA GLN A 10 30.63 3.36 -45.11
C GLN A 10 30.10 4.70 -45.67
N LYS A 11 29.11 5.26 -44.96
CA LYS A 11 28.99 6.68 -44.63
C LYS A 11 28.24 6.81 -43.29
N GLU A 12 28.90 7.40 -42.30
CA GLU A 12 28.36 7.77 -40.99
C GLU A 12 27.65 9.14 -41.08
N ASP A 13 26.55 9.33 -40.33
CA ASP A 13 26.51 10.20 -39.13
C ASP A 13 25.07 10.44 -38.59
N SER A 14 24.88 9.98 -37.34
CA SER A 14 24.14 10.51 -36.16
C SER A 14 22.83 11.36 -36.21
N LEU A 15 21.98 11.07 -35.19
CA LEU A 15 21.08 11.93 -34.36
C LEU A 15 19.54 11.91 -34.58
N ASN A 16 18.87 11.16 -33.67
CA ASN A 16 17.82 11.55 -32.70
C ASN A 16 16.45 12.19 -33.08
N ASN A 17 15.43 11.67 -32.37
CA ASN A 17 14.16 12.27 -31.87
C ASN A 17 12.82 12.01 -32.60
N ASN A 18 11.96 11.27 -31.87
CA ASN A 18 10.52 11.45 -31.58
C ASN A 18 9.55 11.88 -32.68
N GLN A 19 8.56 11.02 -32.96
CA GLN A 19 7.12 11.35 -32.93
C GLN A 19 6.28 10.09 -33.21
N ILE A 20 5.58 9.58 -32.18
CA ILE A 20 4.41 8.71 -32.36
C ILE A 20 3.21 9.59 -31.99
N TYR A 21 2.30 9.73 -32.94
CA TYR A 21 1.09 10.54 -32.88
C TYR A 21 0.15 10.05 -31.78
N GLU A 22 -0.17 10.92 -30.81
CA GLU A 22 -1.38 10.82 -30.00
C GLU A 22 -2.54 11.42 -30.80
N ASP A 23 -3.59 10.63 -31.04
CA ASP A 23 -4.88 11.14 -31.51
C ASP A 23 -5.48 12.05 -30.42
N VAL A 24 -5.28 13.34 -30.58
CA VAL A 24 -6.00 14.38 -29.84
C VAL A 24 -7.43 14.40 -30.39
N LEU A 25 -8.36 13.79 -29.68
CA LEU A 25 -9.79 14.02 -29.85
C LEU A 25 -10.07 15.51 -29.62
N VAL A 26 -10.32 16.23 -30.72
CA VAL A 26 -10.72 17.64 -30.70
C VAL A 26 -12.16 17.71 -30.19
N ILE A 27 -12.35 18.31 -29.02
CA ILE A 27 -13.61 18.36 -28.25
C ILE A 27 -14.76 19.10 -28.97
N ASN A 28 -14.47 19.81 -30.07
CA ASN A 28 -15.45 20.70 -30.72
C ASN A 28 -16.55 19.98 -31.53
N ASP A 29 -16.37 18.72 -31.91
CA ASP A 29 -17.36 18.02 -32.76
C ASP A 29 -18.47 17.31 -31.95
N LEU A 30 -18.30 17.14 -30.63
CA LEU A 30 -19.30 16.47 -29.77
C LEU A 30 -20.48 17.36 -29.39
N GLU A 31 -20.31 18.69 -29.39
CA GLU A 31 -21.36 19.64 -28.99
C GLU A 31 -22.53 19.70 -29.99
N LYS A 32 -22.28 19.35 -31.25
CA LYS A 32 -23.26 19.50 -32.33
C LYS A 32 -24.12 18.25 -32.54
N ASP A 33 -23.55 17.08 -32.32
CA ASP A 33 -24.17 15.81 -32.70
C ASP A 33 -24.85 15.09 -31.52
N TYR A 34 -24.47 15.39 -30.27
CA TYR A 34 -25.02 14.70 -29.09
C TYR A 34 -25.17 15.62 -27.86
N PRO A 35 -26.11 16.59 -27.88
CA PRO A 35 -26.33 17.50 -26.75
C PRO A 35 -26.74 16.80 -25.45
N GLU A 36 -27.31 15.59 -25.54
CA GLU A 36 -27.73 14.78 -24.39
C GLU A 36 -26.54 14.15 -23.63
N LEU A 37 -25.39 13.98 -24.30
CA LEU A 37 -24.14 13.54 -23.67
C LEU A 37 -23.46 14.66 -22.89
N LEU A 38 -23.68 15.93 -23.25
CA LEU A 38 -23.25 17.07 -22.44
C LEU A 38 -23.98 17.07 -21.11
N ASP A 39 -25.29 16.85 -21.08
CA ASP A 39 -26.07 16.73 -19.84
C ASP A 39 -25.60 15.56 -18.94
N PHE A 40 -25.08 14.49 -19.55
CA PHE A 40 -24.49 13.35 -18.84
C PHE A 40 -23.07 13.66 -18.30
N LEU A 41 -22.27 14.45 -19.02
CA LEU A 41 -20.96 14.94 -18.58
C LEU A 41 -21.10 16.05 -17.52
N ASP A 42 -22.09 16.93 -17.65
CA ASP A 42 -22.41 18.01 -16.71
C ASP A 42 -23.02 17.45 -15.41
N LYS A 43 -23.81 16.36 -15.48
CA LYS A 43 -24.24 15.61 -14.27
C LYS A 43 -23.10 14.84 -13.58
N LYS A 44 -22.07 14.39 -14.31
CA LYS A 44 -20.81 13.90 -13.69
C LYS A 44 -19.92 15.04 -13.19
N GLN A 45 -20.13 16.26 -13.66
CA GLN A 45 -19.50 17.49 -13.21
C GLN A 45 -20.44 18.39 -12.38
N SER A 46 -21.32 17.81 -11.54
CA SER A 46 -21.78 18.56 -10.36
C SER A 46 -20.64 18.66 -9.32
N ARG A 47 -19.48 19.17 -9.75
CA ARG A 47 -18.59 19.94 -8.90
C ARG A 47 -19.46 21.08 -8.42
N ALA A 48 -19.88 21.01 -7.16
CA ALA A 48 -20.42 22.18 -6.48
C ALA A 48 -19.50 23.36 -6.81
N ALA A 49 -20.03 24.36 -7.50
CA ALA A 49 -19.32 25.60 -7.76
C ALA A 49 -19.00 26.20 -6.38
N HIS A 50 -17.76 26.01 -5.92
CA HIS A 50 -17.34 26.51 -4.63
C HIS A 50 -16.80 27.94 -4.76
N PRO A 51 -17.16 28.84 -3.84
CA PRO A 51 -16.85 30.26 -3.93
C PRO A 51 -15.34 30.54 -3.97
N LYS A 52 -14.97 31.61 -4.68
CA LYS A 52 -13.61 32.08 -4.99
C LYS A 52 -12.82 32.62 -3.77
N ASP A 53 -12.88 31.95 -2.62
CA ASP A 53 -12.06 32.26 -1.44
C ASP A 53 -11.22 31.02 -1.04
N SER A 54 -10.10 30.83 -1.74
CA SER A 54 -9.27 29.61 -1.69
C SER A 54 -8.37 29.55 -0.43
N ASN A 55 -8.94 29.07 0.68
CA ASN A 55 -8.20 28.62 1.88
C ASN A 55 -7.90 27.10 1.87
N TYR A 56 -8.04 26.45 0.72
CA TYR A 56 -7.87 25.01 0.53
C TYR A 56 -6.48 24.70 -0.04
N ILE A 57 -5.80 23.68 0.49
CA ILE A 57 -4.50 23.20 -0.01
C ILE A 57 -4.66 21.97 -0.91
N ASP A 58 -5.63 21.11 -0.63
CA ASP A 58 -5.79 19.83 -1.34
C ASP A 58 -7.25 19.35 -1.32
N ASN A 59 -7.63 18.52 -2.29
CA ASN A 59 -8.90 17.81 -2.32
C ASN A 59 -8.76 16.44 -2.97
N GLY A 60 -9.70 15.55 -2.68
CA GLY A 60 -9.68 14.23 -3.29
C GLY A 60 -10.82 13.33 -2.86
N TYR A 61 -10.65 12.06 -3.15
CA TYR A 61 -11.57 11.00 -2.79
C TYR A 61 -10.89 10.02 -1.84
N TYR A 62 -11.61 9.63 -0.79
CA TYR A 62 -11.11 8.79 0.27
C TYR A 62 -11.99 7.55 0.39
N SER A 63 -11.36 6.36 0.34
CA SER A 63 -12.05 5.06 0.40
C SER A 63 -11.35 4.16 1.41
N PHE A 64 -12.13 3.53 2.30
CA PHE A 64 -11.62 2.59 3.28
C PHE A 64 -12.70 1.61 3.72
N SER A 65 -12.28 0.51 4.35
CA SER A 65 -13.17 -0.47 4.98
C SER A 65 -13.02 -0.46 6.50
N TYR A 66 -14.14 -0.60 7.20
CA TYR A 66 -14.19 -0.76 8.65
C TYR A 66 -15.39 -1.64 9.02
N ASN A 67 -15.19 -2.62 9.91
CA ASN A 67 -16.23 -3.58 10.30
C ASN A 67 -16.95 -4.23 9.10
N ASN A 68 -16.19 -4.70 8.12
CA ASN A 68 -16.69 -5.33 6.88
C ASN A 68 -17.63 -4.46 6.03
N LYS A 69 -17.64 -3.14 6.27
CA LYS A 69 -18.36 -2.16 5.46
C LYS A 69 -17.37 -1.21 4.79
N LYS A 70 -17.63 -0.91 3.51
CA LYS A 70 -16.86 0.07 2.74
C LYS A 70 -17.43 1.48 2.96
N TYR A 71 -16.55 2.44 3.13
CA TYR A 71 -16.84 3.87 3.32
C TYR A 71 -16.08 4.66 2.28
N GLU A 72 -16.77 5.63 1.69
CA GLU A 72 -16.28 6.39 0.55
C GLU A 72 -16.76 7.84 0.68
N CYS A 73 -15.85 8.79 0.50
CA CYS A 73 -16.20 10.19 0.62
C CYS A 73 -15.20 11.09 -0.09
N ASN A 74 -15.70 12.16 -0.72
CA ASN A 74 -14.86 13.28 -1.10
C ASN A 74 -14.38 14.02 0.16
N TYR A 75 -13.17 14.59 0.08
CA TYR A 75 -12.62 15.41 1.14
C TYR A 75 -11.88 16.63 0.59
N TYR A 76 -11.67 17.62 1.45
CA TYR A 76 -10.74 18.72 1.20
C TYR A 76 -9.94 19.04 2.46
N ILE A 77 -8.75 19.61 2.27
CA ILE A 77 -7.83 20.01 3.33
C ILE A 77 -7.67 21.54 3.28
N LEU A 78 -7.85 22.18 4.42
CA LEU A 78 -7.61 23.61 4.62
C LEU A 78 -6.14 23.91 4.91
N LYS A 79 -5.75 25.19 4.82
CA LYS A 79 -4.39 25.65 5.11
C LYS A 79 -3.89 25.35 6.52
N ASP A 80 -4.80 25.28 7.49
CA ASP A 80 -4.52 24.88 8.87
C ASP A 80 -4.42 23.35 9.04
N SER A 81 -4.44 22.60 7.92
CA SER A 81 -4.46 21.13 7.88
C SER A 81 -5.72 20.50 8.48
N THR A 82 -6.81 21.26 8.63
CA THR A 82 -8.13 20.72 8.95
C THR A 82 -8.69 19.98 7.74
N VAL A 83 -9.25 18.79 7.97
CA VAL A 83 -9.83 17.97 6.91
C VAL A 83 -11.33 17.92 7.06
N PHE A 84 -12.03 18.17 5.96
CA PHE A 84 -13.48 18.06 5.87
C PHE A 84 -13.87 16.93 4.95
N PHE A 85 -14.84 16.15 5.38
CA PHE A 85 -15.49 15.12 4.58
C PHE A 85 -16.89 15.61 4.21
N TYR A 86 -17.30 15.37 2.96
CA TYR A 86 -18.65 15.72 2.48
C TYR A 86 -19.75 14.87 3.14
N ASN A 87 -19.39 13.73 3.75
CA ASN A 87 -20.29 12.83 4.46
C ASN A 87 -20.00 12.86 5.96
N THR A 88 -21.00 13.28 6.74
CA THR A 88 -20.92 13.40 8.21
C THR A 88 -20.69 12.06 8.91
N ASP A 89 -21.25 10.96 8.42
CA ASP A 89 -21.03 9.62 9.00
C ASP A 89 -19.58 9.19 8.82
N VAL A 90 -19.02 9.46 7.64
CA VAL A 90 -17.59 9.20 7.36
C VAL A 90 -16.72 10.06 8.26
N LYS A 91 -17.04 11.35 8.43
CA LYS A 91 -16.33 12.24 9.36
C LYS A 91 -16.37 11.70 10.81
N ASN A 92 -17.54 11.35 11.31
CA ASN A 92 -17.72 10.88 12.69
C ASN A 92 -16.96 9.57 12.92
N LEU A 93 -17.03 8.64 11.96
CA LEU A 93 -16.26 7.40 12.02
C LEU A 93 -14.75 7.69 12.00
N PHE A 94 -14.32 8.58 11.12
CA PHE A 94 -12.93 8.98 11.01
C PHE A 94 -12.41 9.59 12.33
N ASP A 95 -13.14 10.53 12.93
CA ASP A 95 -12.80 11.13 14.23
C ASP A 95 -12.77 10.07 15.36
N LYS A 96 -13.70 9.11 15.36
CA LYS A 96 -13.66 7.97 16.30
C LYS A 96 -12.36 7.19 16.14
N LEU A 97 -12.00 6.79 14.91
CA LEU A 97 -10.77 6.06 14.65
C LEU A 97 -9.54 6.88 15.09
N LYS A 98 -9.59 8.22 15.00
CA LYS A 98 -8.50 9.14 15.43
C LYS A 98 -8.21 9.08 16.90
N SER A 99 -9.25 8.91 17.69
CA SER A 99 -9.12 8.82 19.12
C SER A 99 -8.66 7.45 19.59
N ASN A 100 -8.54 6.45 18.70
CA ASN A 100 -8.18 5.09 19.08
C ASN A 100 -6.64 4.87 19.07
N PRO A 101 -5.99 4.75 20.24
CA PRO A 101 -4.54 4.54 20.33
C PRO A 101 -4.08 3.15 19.86
N ASN A 102 -5.00 2.19 19.72
CA ASN A 102 -4.71 0.80 19.33
C ASN A 102 -5.08 0.49 17.87
N LEU A 103 -5.50 1.52 17.12
CA LEU A 103 -5.93 1.39 15.73
C LEU A 103 -4.89 0.61 14.89
N SER A 104 -5.37 -0.40 14.18
CA SER A 104 -4.53 -1.19 13.26
C SER A 104 -4.95 -0.92 11.83
N ILE A 105 -3.96 -0.62 10.99
CA ILE A 105 -4.17 -0.20 9.60
C ILE A 105 -3.57 -1.25 8.69
N PHE A 106 -4.42 -1.89 7.91
CA PHE A 106 -4.02 -2.90 6.93
C PHE A 106 -4.24 -2.37 5.53
N ILE A 107 -3.25 -2.55 4.65
CA ILE A 107 -3.40 -2.22 3.23
C ILE A 107 -3.33 -3.51 2.42
N ASP A 108 -4.43 -3.87 1.78
CA ASP A 108 -4.54 -5.03 0.88
C ASP A 108 -4.85 -4.56 -0.54
N ASN A 109 -3.87 -4.65 -1.44
CA ASN A 109 -4.01 -4.25 -2.83
C ASN A 109 -4.68 -2.88 -3.00
N GLU A 110 -4.12 -1.86 -2.33
CA GLU A 110 -4.60 -0.47 -2.33
C GLU A 110 -5.90 -0.23 -1.54
N ASN A 111 -6.56 -1.28 -1.03
CA ASN A 111 -7.68 -1.14 -0.11
C ASN A 111 -7.15 -0.86 1.30
N LEU A 112 -7.58 0.27 1.85
CA LEU A 112 -7.29 0.66 3.22
C LEU A 112 -8.33 0.06 4.16
N ILE A 113 -7.89 -0.71 5.17
CA ILE A 113 -8.77 -1.41 6.10
C ILE A 113 -8.37 -1.05 7.53
N PHE A 114 -9.35 -0.60 8.31
CA PHE A 114 -9.17 -0.27 9.73
C PHE A 114 -9.72 -1.37 10.64
N TYR A 115 -8.97 -1.66 11.69
CA TYR A 115 -9.39 -2.52 12.81
C TYR A 115 -9.22 -1.76 14.12
N ASP A 116 -10.13 -1.98 15.07
CA ASP A 116 -10.06 -1.34 16.39
C ASP A 116 -8.80 -1.74 17.18
N SER A 117 -8.21 -2.90 16.87
CA SER A 117 -6.99 -3.40 17.49
C SER A 117 -6.22 -4.41 16.61
N GLN A 118 -4.97 -4.69 16.98
CA GLN A 118 -4.16 -5.73 16.33
C GLN A 118 -4.76 -7.12 16.56
N GLU A 119 -5.45 -7.31 17.68
CA GLU A 119 -6.15 -8.56 17.99
C GLU A 119 -7.30 -8.79 17.04
N ASP A 120 -8.05 -7.75 16.67
CA ASP A 120 -9.17 -7.87 15.75
C ASP A 120 -8.70 -8.20 14.34
N PHE A 121 -7.61 -7.56 13.88
CA PHE A 121 -6.92 -7.98 12.65
C PHE A 121 -6.50 -9.47 12.71
N THR A 122 -5.89 -9.89 13.81
CA THR A 122 -5.42 -11.27 13.98
C THR A 122 -6.59 -12.27 13.97
N LYS A 123 -7.74 -11.92 14.55
CA LYS A 123 -8.95 -12.74 14.51
C LYS A 123 -9.47 -12.88 13.08
N GLU A 124 -9.52 -11.79 12.31
CA GLU A 124 -10.00 -11.81 10.92
C GLU A 124 -9.09 -12.61 10.00
N ILE A 125 -7.76 -12.47 10.12
CA ILE A 125 -6.83 -13.34 9.39
C ILE A 125 -7.08 -14.80 9.73
N LYS A 126 -7.14 -15.17 11.02
CA LYS A 126 -7.38 -16.56 11.44
C LYS A 126 -8.71 -17.13 10.91
N LYS A 127 -9.76 -16.32 10.81
CA LYS A 127 -11.04 -16.74 10.22
C LYS A 127 -10.87 -17.06 8.73
N SER A 128 -10.21 -16.20 7.97
CA SER A 128 -9.97 -16.43 6.53
C SER A 128 -9.17 -17.70 6.27
N GLN A 129 -8.20 -18.02 7.15
CA GLN A 129 -7.36 -19.20 7.04
C GLN A 129 -8.14 -20.50 7.23
N ARG A 130 -9.11 -20.53 8.16
CA ARG A 130 -9.98 -21.69 8.42
C ARG A 130 -10.93 -21.99 7.26
N ILE A 131 -11.36 -20.99 6.50
CA ILE A 131 -12.31 -21.19 5.40
C ILE A 131 -11.60 -21.84 4.19
N GLN A 132 -10.35 -21.46 3.90
CA GLN A 132 -9.59 -22.05 2.80
C GLN A 132 -9.23 -23.53 3.00
N SER A 133 -9.04 -23.98 4.25
CA SER A 133 -8.73 -25.40 4.52
C SER A 133 -9.90 -26.35 4.24
N THR A 134 -11.13 -25.86 4.13
CA THR A 134 -12.33 -26.70 4.01
C THR A 134 -12.76 -26.93 2.56
N TYR A 135 -12.30 -26.10 1.61
CA TYR A 135 -12.82 -26.09 0.23
C TYR A 135 -11.77 -26.31 -0.87
N GLY A 136 -10.50 -26.53 -0.53
CA GLY A 136 -9.48 -26.87 -1.51
C GLY A 136 -9.48 -28.36 -1.85
N ILE A 137 -9.30 -28.70 -3.12
CA ILE A 137 -9.04 -30.09 -3.54
C ILE A 137 -7.59 -30.40 -3.13
N TRP A 138 -7.37 -31.52 -2.43
CA TRP A 138 -6.08 -31.87 -1.82
C TRP A 138 -4.92 -32.08 -2.81
N ASP A 139 -5.17 -31.96 -4.11
CA ASP A 139 -4.19 -32.09 -5.19
C ASP A 139 -3.81 -30.75 -5.86
N ASP A 140 -4.39 -29.62 -5.43
CA ASP A 140 -4.02 -28.32 -5.99
C ASP A 140 -2.58 -27.93 -5.58
N GLN A 141 -1.76 -27.58 -6.58
CA GLN A 141 -0.45 -26.99 -6.34
C GLN A 141 -0.60 -25.54 -5.88
N VAL A 142 -0.16 -25.26 -4.67
CA VAL A 142 -0.15 -23.92 -4.08
C VAL A 142 1.26 -23.37 -3.96
N ASP A 143 1.37 -22.04 -3.94
CA ASP A 143 2.61 -21.36 -3.63
C ASP A 143 2.84 -21.38 -2.11
N ILE A 144 3.95 -22.00 -1.68
CA ILE A 144 4.35 -22.09 -0.29
C ILE A 144 5.53 -21.14 -0.05
N LEU A 145 5.39 -20.22 0.90
CA LEU A 145 6.44 -19.31 1.31
C LEU A 145 7.64 -20.09 1.85
N LYS A 146 8.76 -19.98 1.15
CA LYS A 146 10.04 -20.56 1.54
C LYS A 146 10.81 -19.60 2.45
N ASP A 147 11.07 -18.40 1.94
CA ASP A 147 11.74 -17.35 2.70
C ASP A 147 11.19 -15.95 2.37
N ALA A 148 11.34 -15.03 3.32
CA ALA A 148 11.09 -13.62 3.12
C ALA A 148 12.18 -12.78 3.80
N LYS A 149 12.56 -11.67 3.17
CA LYS A 149 13.48 -10.68 3.72
C LYS A 149 12.80 -9.33 3.72
N ILE A 150 12.89 -8.64 4.85
CA ILE A 150 12.36 -7.29 5.02
C ILE A 150 13.48 -6.39 5.52
N SER A 151 13.79 -5.34 4.75
CA SER A 151 14.82 -4.36 5.07
C SER A 151 14.19 -3.00 5.33
N ILE A 152 14.51 -2.40 6.47
CA ILE A 152 14.12 -1.03 6.84
C ILE A 152 15.33 -0.10 6.76
N TYR A 153 15.11 1.13 6.32
CA TYR A 153 16.18 2.09 6.05
C TYR A 153 15.92 3.43 6.73
N ARG A 154 17.00 4.05 7.21
CA ARG A 154 16.96 5.36 7.87
C ARG A 154 16.50 6.48 6.93
N HIS A 155 16.89 6.43 5.66
CA HIS A 155 16.56 7.49 4.71
C HIS A 155 15.62 6.97 3.62
N LYS A 156 14.97 7.92 2.94
CA LYS A 156 14.18 7.65 1.74
C LYS A 156 15.04 7.01 0.66
N ASN A 157 14.39 6.34 -0.28
CA ASN A 157 15.02 5.66 -1.42
C ASN A 157 16.09 4.65 -0.99
N PHE A 158 15.89 3.98 0.14
CA PHE A 158 16.70 2.85 0.62
C PHE A 158 18.16 3.23 0.92
N ARG A 159 18.35 4.42 1.50
CA ARG A 159 19.67 4.97 1.83
C ARG A 159 19.93 4.97 3.34
N GLY A 160 21.22 5.10 3.68
CA GLY A 160 21.68 5.20 5.06
C GLY A 160 21.71 3.87 5.80
N ARG A 161 21.80 3.97 7.14
CA ARG A 161 21.76 2.81 8.03
C ARG A 161 20.49 1.99 7.79
N ASN A 162 20.64 0.68 7.80
CA ASN A 162 19.55 -0.26 7.58
C ASN A 162 19.64 -1.43 8.55
N ASN A 163 18.53 -2.16 8.66
CA ASN A 163 18.48 -3.47 9.29
C ASN A 163 17.62 -4.40 8.45
N THR A 164 17.99 -5.68 8.37
CA THR A 164 17.28 -6.69 7.58
C THR A 164 16.86 -7.85 8.44
N TYR A 165 15.59 -8.19 8.39
CA TYR A 165 14.97 -9.31 9.08
C TYR A 165 14.64 -10.40 8.06
N SER A 166 14.78 -11.65 8.45
CA SER A 166 14.54 -12.80 7.57
C SER A 166 13.58 -13.79 8.22
N ILE A 167 12.64 -14.26 7.43
CA ILE A 167 11.78 -15.40 7.69
C ILE A 167 12.29 -16.55 6.82
N SER A 168 12.46 -17.73 7.41
CA SER A 168 12.91 -18.96 6.74
C SER A 168 12.01 -20.12 7.15
N GLU A 169 12.23 -21.32 6.64
CA GLU A 169 11.47 -22.52 7.05
C GLU A 169 11.43 -22.71 8.57
N ASN A 170 12.50 -22.35 9.29
CA ASN A 170 12.62 -22.51 10.73
C ASN A 170 12.20 -21.26 11.53
N THR A 171 11.71 -20.21 10.86
CA THR A 171 11.38 -18.93 11.49
C THR A 171 9.94 -18.58 11.16
N THR A 172 9.07 -18.67 12.16
CA THR A 172 7.63 -18.37 12.03
C THR A 172 7.31 -16.92 12.31
N ASP A 173 8.16 -16.29 13.12
CA ASP A 173 8.01 -14.92 13.56
C ASP A 173 9.37 -14.30 13.87
N VAL A 174 9.43 -12.98 13.69
CA VAL A 174 10.57 -12.15 14.08
C VAL A 174 9.99 -10.92 14.76
N THR A 175 10.53 -10.56 15.92
CA THR A 175 10.10 -9.37 16.65
C THR A 175 11.31 -8.55 17.05
N ASP A 176 11.26 -7.25 16.77
CA ASP A 176 12.21 -6.27 17.28
C ASP A 176 11.44 -5.26 18.15
N ASN A 177 11.52 -5.47 19.46
CA ASN A 177 10.77 -4.70 20.45
C ASN A 177 11.26 -3.25 20.58
N ASP A 178 12.50 -2.96 20.17
CA ASP A 178 13.09 -1.63 20.30
C ASP A 178 14.20 -1.41 19.27
N LEU A 179 13.89 -0.60 18.25
CA LEU A 179 14.80 -0.24 17.16
C LEU A 179 15.99 0.63 17.60
N ASN A 180 16.13 0.97 18.89
CA ASN A 180 17.32 1.67 19.38
C ASN A 180 18.60 0.87 19.17
N SER A 181 18.55 -0.45 19.35
CA SER A 181 19.70 -1.35 19.14
C SER A 181 20.24 -1.29 17.70
N SER A 182 19.32 -1.19 16.73
CA SER A 182 19.63 -1.04 15.32
C SER A 182 19.87 0.42 14.90
N GLY A 183 19.75 1.39 15.83
CA GLY A 183 19.93 2.82 15.56
C GLY A 183 18.83 3.44 14.68
N LEU A 184 17.66 2.79 14.62
CA LEU A 184 16.55 3.12 13.73
C LEU A 184 15.28 3.59 14.47
N ASP A 185 15.27 3.65 15.81
CA ASP A 185 14.14 4.20 16.60
C ASP A 185 13.78 5.61 16.11
N LYS A 186 12.52 5.79 15.71
CA LYS A 186 12.00 7.04 15.15
C LYS A 186 12.82 7.58 13.99
N ARG A 187 13.38 6.68 13.16
CA ARG A 187 14.26 7.07 12.05
C ARG A 187 14.00 6.31 10.75
N VAL A 188 13.04 5.39 10.74
CA VAL A 188 12.74 4.62 9.53
C VAL A 188 11.99 5.49 8.52
N SER A 189 12.50 5.56 7.29
CA SER A 189 11.95 6.39 6.21
C SER A 189 11.65 5.61 4.92
N SER A 190 12.18 4.40 4.75
CA SER A 190 11.82 3.53 3.61
C SER A 190 11.96 2.04 3.95
N LEU A 191 11.29 1.19 3.18
CA LEU A 191 11.21 -0.25 3.40
C LEU A 191 11.27 -1.02 2.07
N LYS A 192 11.97 -2.16 2.06
CA LYS A 192 11.93 -3.16 0.98
C LYS A 192 11.55 -4.51 1.53
N PHE A 193 10.86 -5.29 0.73
CA PHE A 193 10.66 -6.70 1.00
C PHE A 193 10.79 -7.54 -0.26
N SER A 194 11.22 -8.79 -0.06
CA SER A 194 11.31 -9.82 -1.09
C SER A 194 11.01 -11.16 -0.47
N SER A 195 10.24 -12.01 -1.15
CA SER A 195 9.97 -13.37 -0.74
C SER A 195 10.09 -14.36 -1.90
N THR A 196 10.39 -15.60 -1.55
CA THR A 196 10.45 -16.71 -2.50
C THR A 196 9.39 -17.75 -2.17
N TYR A 197 8.84 -18.34 -3.22
CA TYR A 197 7.81 -19.37 -3.12
C TYR A 197 8.23 -20.62 -3.88
N VAL A 198 7.82 -21.77 -3.37
CA VAL A 198 7.95 -23.05 -4.04
C VAL A 198 6.56 -23.64 -4.25
N LYS A 199 6.38 -24.38 -5.35
CA LYS A 199 5.16 -25.16 -5.56
C LYS A 199 5.14 -26.33 -4.59
N GLY A 200 4.00 -26.54 -3.93
CA GLY A 200 3.78 -27.69 -3.07
C GLY A 200 2.30 -28.02 -2.96
N THR A 201 2.02 -29.12 -2.28
CA THR A 201 0.65 -29.61 -2.10
C THR A 201 -0.07 -28.81 -1.02
N LEU A 202 -1.36 -28.55 -1.25
CA LEU A 202 -2.22 -27.93 -0.25
C LEU A 202 -2.28 -28.80 1.02
N THR A 203 -1.76 -28.28 2.14
CA THR A 203 -1.89 -28.90 3.46
C THR A 203 -2.57 -27.92 4.41
N PRO A 204 -3.20 -28.34 5.52
CA PRO A 204 -3.88 -27.40 6.43
C PRO A 204 -2.98 -26.36 7.12
N ARG A 205 -1.65 -26.48 6.99
CA ARG A 205 -0.65 -25.61 7.63
C ARG A 205 0.46 -25.19 6.67
N TYR A 206 0.17 -25.02 5.39
CA TYR A 206 1.14 -24.46 4.46
C TYR A 206 1.32 -22.96 4.70
N ARG A 207 2.52 -22.44 4.43
CA ARG A 207 2.84 -21.02 4.63
C ARG A 207 2.36 -20.22 3.42
N LYS A 208 1.26 -19.51 3.54
CA LYS A 208 0.67 -18.71 2.45
C LYS A 208 1.46 -17.44 2.14
N GLY A 209 2.16 -16.93 3.15
CA GLY A 209 2.86 -15.66 3.08
C GLY A 209 3.27 -15.19 4.46
N CYS A 210 3.53 -13.90 4.58
CA CYS A 210 3.75 -13.26 5.86
C CYS A 210 3.26 -11.81 5.81
N HIS A 211 3.19 -11.19 6.98
CA HIS A 211 2.97 -9.76 7.08
C HIS A 211 4.02 -9.12 7.98
N VAL A 212 4.44 -7.91 7.59
CA VAL A 212 5.18 -7.00 8.47
C VAL A 212 4.19 -6.12 9.20
N THR A 213 4.40 -5.90 10.48
CA THR A 213 3.69 -4.88 11.26
C THR A 213 4.70 -3.86 11.79
N LEU A 214 4.54 -2.60 11.41
CA LEU A 214 5.30 -1.47 11.92
C LEU A 214 4.52 -0.81 13.05
N TYR A 215 5.16 -0.61 14.19
CA TYR A 215 4.52 -0.02 15.38
C TYR A 215 5.10 1.34 15.71
N SER A 216 4.21 2.22 16.14
CA SER A 216 4.54 3.58 16.59
C SER A 216 5.16 3.63 17.98
N GLU A 217 4.98 2.59 18.80
CA GLU A 217 5.58 2.47 20.13
C GLU A 217 6.50 1.26 20.25
N LYS A 218 7.30 1.23 21.32
CA LYS A 218 8.15 0.09 21.67
C LYS A 218 7.30 -1.12 22.11
N ASN A 219 7.89 -2.30 22.08
CA ASN A 219 7.29 -3.57 22.49
C ASN A 219 6.04 -3.95 21.68
N CYS A 220 6.01 -3.61 20.38
CA CYS A 220 4.92 -3.90 19.45
C CYS A 220 3.56 -3.35 19.92
N LYS A 221 3.54 -2.08 20.34
CA LYS A 221 2.35 -1.38 20.85
C LYS A 221 2.02 -0.12 20.05
N GLY A 222 0.85 0.45 20.37
CA GLY A 222 0.34 1.67 19.76
C GLY A 222 -0.23 1.43 18.37
N PHE A 223 -0.57 2.53 17.69
CA PHE A 223 -1.06 2.46 16.33
C PHE A 223 -0.03 1.78 15.42
N ASN A 224 -0.51 0.99 14.47
CA ASN A 224 0.35 0.17 13.64
C ASN A 224 -0.09 0.14 12.18
N HIS A 225 0.84 -0.29 11.33
CA HIS A 225 0.62 -0.47 9.92
C HIS A 225 1.14 -1.82 9.45
N ILE A 226 0.28 -2.52 8.75
CA ILE A 226 0.49 -3.90 8.36
C ILE A 226 0.64 -3.96 6.84
N ILE A 227 1.74 -4.58 6.39
CA ILE A 227 2.10 -4.79 5.00
C ILE A 227 2.06 -6.29 4.72
N LYS A 228 1.15 -6.72 3.86
CA LYS A 228 1.04 -8.11 3.41
C LYS A 228 2.11 -8.45 2.37
N ILE A 229 2.68 -9.64 2.49
CA ILE A 229 3.64 -10.23 1.57
C ILE A 229 3.13 -11.64 1.20
N ASP A 230 2.67 -11.80 -0.04
CA ASP A 230 2.12 -13.06 -0.56
C ASP A 230 2.65 -13.37 -1.96
N SER A 231 2.28 -14.53 -2.52
CA SER A 231 2.79 -14.96 -3.83
C SER A 231 2.33 -14.07 -4.98
N LYS A 232 1.29 -13.25 -4.81
CA LYS A 232 0.84 -12.27 -5.81
C LYS A 232 1.71 -11.03 -5.80
N LYS A 233 2.24 -10.66 -4.63
CA LYS A 233 3.15 -9.53 -4.44
C LYS A 233 4.39 -9.95 -3.66
N PRO A 234 5.26 -10.80 -4.24
CA PRO A 234 6.41 -11.37 -3.54
C PRO A 234 7.51 -10.34 -3.29
N ASN A 235 7.56 -9.29 -4.11
CA ASN A 235 8.53 -8.21 -4.00
C ASN A 235 7.80 -6.87 -3.91
N GLY A 236 8.31 -5.98 -3.07
CA GLY A 236 7.75 -4.66 -2.95
C GLY A 236 8.66 -3.69 -2.25
N GLN A 237 8.31 -2.41 -2.40
CA GLN A 237 9.14 -1.32 -1.91
C GLN A 237 8.28 -0.13 -1.56
N ILE A 238 8.63 0.52 -0.45
CA ILE A 238 8.10 1.80 -0.02
C ILE A 238 9.29 2.75 0.02
N LYS A 239 9.46 3.53 -1.05
CA LYS A 239 10.59 4.46 -1.23
C LYS A 239 10.59 5.59 -0.20
N ASN A 240 9.41 5.96 0.28
CA ASN A 240 9.22 7.03 1.23
C ASN A 240 7.99 6.70 2.07
N LEU A 241 8.18 6.44 3.35
CA LEU A 241 7.10 6.14 4.29
C LEU A 241 6.15 7.32 4.48
N LYS A 242 6.55 8.54 4.10
CA LYS A 242 5.65 9.69 4.04
C LYS A 242 4.55 9.55 2.99
N ASP A 243 4.82 8.81 1.91
CA ASP A 243 3.94 8.73 0.74
C ASP A 243 2.98 7.55 0.80
N VAL A 244 3.04 6.76 1.89
CA VAL A 244 2.02 5.74 2.15
C VAL A 244 0.70 6.50 2.36
N MET A 245 -0.19 6.35 1.37
CA MET A 245 -1.45 7.08 1.21
C MET A 245 -2.36 7.02 2.45
N PRO A 246 -3.32 7.97 2.57
CA PRO A 246 -3.49 8.83 3.72
C PRO A 246 -3.94 8.08 4.96
N PHE A 247 -3.35 8.50 6.08
CA PHE A 247 -3.25 7.80 7.36
C PHE A 247 -4.52 7.72 8.17
N GLY A 248 -5.65 7.38 7.55
CA GLY A 248 -6.91 7.45 8.26
C GLY A 248 -6.99 8.75 9.06
N PRO A 249 -7.42 8.69 10.31
CA PRO A 249 -7.67 9.86 11.12
C PRO A 249 -6.53 10.88 11.34
N TYR A 250 -5.29 10.52 11.03
CA TYR A 250 -4.12 11.32 11.34
C TYR A 250 -3.51 11.96 10.09
N LEU A 251 -4.31 12.67 9.30
CA LEU A 251 -3.90 13.28 8.02
C LEU A 251 -2.69 14.23 8.09
N ASN A 252 -2.28 14.67 9.28
CA ASN A 252 -1.11 15.54 9.51
C ASN A 252 0.11 14.74 10.02
N GLN A 253 -0.02 13.42 10.10
CA GLN A 253 0.97 12.50 10.62
C GLN A 253 1.37 11.52 9.52
N ASN A 254 2.66 11.20 9.45
CA ASN A 254 3.19 10.28 8.45
C ASN A 254 4.04 9.20 9.12
N TRP A 255 4.28 8.07 8.45
CA TRP A 255 5.12 6.98 9.00
C TRP A 255 6.61 7.32 9.06
N ASN A 256 7.03 8.42 8.42
CA ASN A 256 8.43 8.81 8.42
C ASN A 256 8.87 9.08 9.86
N ASP A 257 9.96 8.43 10.27
CA ASP A 257 10.58 8.67 11.58
C ASP A 257 9.64 8.36 12.77
N ARG A 258 8.68 7.44 12.58
CA ARG A 258 7.74 7.03 13.63
C ARG A 258 7.87 5.60 14.10
N VAL A 259 8.46 4.73 13.29
CA VAL A 259 8.59 3.31 13.64
C VAL A 259 9.54 3.17 14.84
N ARG A 260 9.09 2.46 15.87
CA ARG A 260 9.86 2.21 17.10
C ARG A 260 10.07 0.73 17.40
N SER A 261 9.16 -0.11 16.93
CA SER A 261 9.27 -1.56 16.97
C SER A 261 8.60 -2.17 15.75
N LEU A 262 8.88 -3.44 15.46
CA LEU A 262 8.26 -4.18 14.37
C LEU A 262 8.11 -5.66 14.70
N SER A 263 7.15 -6.29 14.03
CA SER A 263 7.03 -7.74 14.01
C SER A 263 6.80 -8.25 12.59
N ILE A 264 7.22 -9.48 12.35
CA ILE A 264 6.96 -10.23 11.12
C ILE A 264 6.32 -11.54 11.54
N LYS A 265 5.21 -11.92 10.93
CA LYS A 265 4.53 -13.18 11.22
C LYS A 265 4.14 -13.91 9.95
N VAL A 266 4.37 -15.21 9.94
CA VAL A 266 3.94 -16.10 8.85
C VAL A 266 2.43 -16.31 8.91
N ASP A 267 1.81 -16.29 7.75
CA ASP A 267 0.40 -16.61 7.54
C ASP A 267 0.26 -18.05 7.06
N TYR A 268 -0.64 -18.82 7.68
CA TYR A 268 -0.88 -20.25 7.43
C TYR A 268 -2.22 -20.53 6.74
#